data_AF-A0AAV1WRV6-F1
#
_entry.id   AF-A0AAV1WRV6-F1
#
_cell.length_a   1.000
_cell.length_b   1.000
_cell.length_c   1.000
_cell.angle_alpha   90.00
_cell.angle_beta   90.00
_cell.angle_gamma   90.00
#
_symmetry.space_group_name_H-M   'P 1'
#
loop_
_entity.id
_entity.type
_entity.pdbx_description
1 polymer ?
#
loop_
_entity_poly.entity_id
_entity_poly.type
_entity_poly.pdbx_seq_one_letter_code
_entity_poly.pdbx_strand_id
1 'polypeptide(L)'
;MELLVLSTLKWKMCPVTSISFFEHFVRRFGLKSPLHWEFHRRSERVLLSVIADSRVMNSLPSTLAAATMIDVIKDIVPFNAMECRTQLLALLKTTEICLLLI
;
A
#
# COMPACT_ATOMS: atom_id res chain seq x y z
N MET A 1 -30.82 -4.90 6.29
CA MET A 1 -29.69 -3.95 6.15
C MET A 1 -28.84 -4.23 4.92
N GLU A 2 -28.69 -5.49 4.49
CA GLU A 2 -27.91 -5.88 3.30
C GLU A 2 -28.35 -5.17 2.00
N LEU A 3 -29.65 -5.22 1.66
CA LEU A 3 -30.17 -4.59 0.43
C LEU A 3 -29.91 -3.07 0.37
N LEU A 4 -29.87 -2.39 1.52
CA LEU A 4 -29.54 -0.96 1.59
C LEU A 4 -28.07 -0.74 1.21
N VAL A 5 -27.15 -1.53 1.77
CA VAL A 5 -25.71 -1.48 1.42
C VAL A 5 -25.49 -1.79 -0.07
N LEU A 6 -26.12 -2.84 -0.60
CA LEU A 6 -26.01 -3.20 -2.03
C LEU A 6 -26.51 -2.08 -2.93
N SER A 7 -27.64 -1.47 -2.57
CA SER A 7 -28.23 -0.36 -3.31
C SER A 7 -27.37 0.91 -3.23
N THR A 8 -26.82 1.24 -2.06
CA THR A 8 -25.91 2.39 -1.87
C THR A 8 -24.63 2.24 -2.68
N LEU A 9 -24.05 1.04 -2.73
CA LEU A 9 -22.88 0.74 -3.56
C LEU A 9 -23.21 0.57 -5.05
N LYS A 10 -24.49 0.71 -5.45
CA LYS A 10 -24.97 0.48 -6.82
C LYS A 10 -24.53 -0.89 -7.36
N TRP A 11 -24.57 -1.91 -6.50
CA TRP A 11 -24.14 -3.28 -6.81
C TRP A 11 -22.66 -3.43 -7.20
N LYS A 12 -21.82 -2.41 -6.96
CA LYS A 12 -20.37 -2.47 -7.19
C LYS A 12 -19.66 -3.15 -6.01
N MET A 13 -19.68 -4.48 -6.00
CA MET A 13 -19.18 -5.31 -4.89
C MET A 13 -17.68 -5.62 -4.94
N CYS A 14 -17.00 -5.29 -6.05
CA CYS A 14 -15.58 -5.59 -6.22
C CYS A 14 -14.74 -4.30 -6.34
N PRO A 15 -14.67 -3.46 -5.30
CA PRO A 15 -13.75 -2.33 -5.31
C PRO A 15 -12.31 -2.84 -5.29
N VAL A 16 -11.44 -2.16 -6.03
CA VAL A 16 -10.00 -2.43 -5.98
C VAL A 16 -9.49 -2.03 -4.61
N THR A 17 -8.83 -2.95 -3.91
CA THR A 17 -8.25 -2.70 -2.58
C THR A 17 -6.76 -2.41 -2.67
N SER A 18 -6.20 -1.72 -1.69
CA SER A 18 -4.76 -1.42 -1.67
C SER A 18 -3.90 -2.70 -1.65
N ILE A 19 -4.41 -3.78 -1.05
CA ILE A 19 -3.74 -5.09 -0.98
C ILE A 19 -3.46 -5.66 -2.38
N SER A 20 -4.33 -5.44 -3.36
CA SER A 20 -4.12 -6.00 -4.71
C SER A 20 -2.87 -5.45 -5.40
N PHE A 21 -2.33 -4.32 -4.93
CA PHE A 21 -1.11 -3.73 -5.47
C PHE A 21 0.16 -4.28 -4.82
N PHE A 22 0.07 -4.96 -3.67
CA PHE A 22 1.25 -5.45 -2.95
C PHE A 22 2.07 -6.41 -3.81
N GLU A 23 1.43 -7.41 -4.41
CA GLU A 23 2.12 -8.38 -5.25
C GLU A 23 2.89 -7.72 -6.41
N HIS A 24 2.31 -6.67 -7.01
CA HIS A 24 2.96 -5.91 -8.08
C HIS A 24 4.25 -5.25 -7.60
N PHE A 25 4.22 -4.62 -6.43
CA PHE A 25 5.39 -3.96 -5.85
C PHE A 25 6.43 -4.99 -5.37
N VAL A 26 6.03 -6.08 -4.70
CA VAL A 26 7.00 -7.05 -4.20
C VAL A 26 7.75 -7.74 -5.35
N ARG A 27 7.07 -8.07 -6.45
CA ARG A 27 7.73 -8.57 -7.68
C ARG A 27 8.77 -7.59 -8.22
N ARG A 28 8.51 -6.29 -8.12
CA ARG A 28 9.42 -5.25 -8.61
C ARG A 28 10.66 -5.07 -7.73
N PHE A 29 10.54 -5.30 -6.42
CA PHE A 29 11.65 -5.11 -5.49
C PHE A 29 12.71 -6.22 -5.50
N GLY A 30 12.46 -7.35 -6.17
CA GLY A 30 13.45 -8.44 -6.27
C GLY A 30 13.85 -9.05 -4.93
N LEU A 31 12.99 -8.93 -3.90
CA LEU A 31 13.26 -9.44 -2.56
C LEU A 31 13.35 -10.98 -2.56
N LYS A 32 14.34 -11.53 -1.84
CA LYS A 32 14.48 -12.99 -1.67
C LYS A 32 13.25 -13.57 -0.95
N SER A 33 12.88 -14.81 -1.27
CA SER A 33 11.65 -15.48 -0.83
C SER A 33 11.29 -15.38 0.66
N PRO A 34 12.20 -15.55 1.65
CA PRO A 34 11.82 -15.39 3.06
C PRO A 34 11.59 -13.92 3.47
N LEU A 35 12.30 -12.98 2.86
CA LEU A 35 12.12 -11.54 3.12
C LEU A 35 10.82 -11.02 2.48
N HIS A 36 10.44 -11.58 1.33
CA HIS A 36 9.17 -11.29 0.66
C HIS A 36 7.97 -11.55 1.57
N TRP A 37 7.94 -12.70 2.26
CA TRP A 37 6.84 -13.08 3.14
C TRP A 37 6.70 -12.14 4.34
N GLU A 38 7.81 -11.85 5.02
CA GLU A 38 7.81 -10.96 6.19
C GLU A 38 7.44 -9.53 5.79
N PHE A 39 7.95 -9.06 4.65
CA PHE A 39 7.61 -7.76 4.09
C PHE A 39 6.12 -7.62 3.77
N HIS A 40 5.53 -8.63 3.11
CA HIS A 40 4.10 -8.65 2.81
C HIS A 40 3.27 -8.63 4.10
N ARG A 41 3.61 -9.49 5.06
CA ARG A 41 2.90 -9.57 6.36
C ARG A 41 2.98 -8.27 7.16
N ARG A 42 4.11 -7.56 7.14
CA ARG A 42 4.23 -6.24 7.81
C ARG A 42 3.43 -5.17 7.09
N SER A 43 3.49 -5.14 5.76
CA SER A 43 2.73 -4.20 4.94
C SER A 43 1.22 -4.36 5.14
N GLU A 44 0.73 -5.60 5.23
CA GLU A 44 -0.68 -5.89 5.55
C GLU A 44 -1.07 -5.37 6.94
N ARG A 45 -0.22 -5.57 7.95
CA ARG A 45 -0.50 -5.08 9.31
C ARG A 45 -0.59 -3.56 9.36
N VAL A 46 0.35 -2.85 8.74
CA VAL A 46 0.35 -1.39 8.70
C VAL A 46 -0.87 -0.88 7.91
N LEU A 47 -1.19 -1.51 6.78
CA LEU A 47 -2.39 -1.16 6.03
C LEU A 47 -3.65 -1.34 6.88
N LEU A 48 -3.80 -2.47 7.57
CA LEU A 48 -4.95 -2.73 8.44
C LEU A 48 -5.06 -1.73 9.60
N SER A 49 -3.93 -1.25 10.15
CA SER A 49 -3.98 -0.20 11.18
C SER A 49 -4.38 1.16 10.61
N VAL A 50 -3.99 1.45 9.37
CA VAL A 50 -4.22 2.76 8.73
C VAL A 50 -5.64 2.87 8.16
N ILE A 51 -6.22 1.80 7.61
CA ILE A 51 -7.59 1.84 7.05
C ILE A 51 -8.70 2.17 8.07
N ALA A 52 -8.41 2.05 9.36
CA ALA A 52 -9.33 2.47 10.42
C ALA A 52 -9.50 4.00 10.46
N ASP A 53 -8.54 4.74 9.91
CA ASP A 53 -8.60 6.19 9.80
C ASP A 53 -9.39 6.61 8.55
N SER A 54 -10.48 7.36 8.75
CA SER A 54 -11.28 7.91 7.65
C SER A 54 -10.49 8.80 6.68
N ARG A 55 -9.36 9.38 7.09
CA ARG A 55 -8.53 10.26 6.25
C ARG A 55 -7.95 9.51 5.05
N VAL A 56 -7.61 8.23 5.20
CA VAL A 56 -7.06 7.44 4.10
C VAL A 56 -8.10 6.92 3.11
N MET A 57 -9.39 6.94 3.45
CA MET A 57 -10.46 6.60 2.50
C MET A 57 -10.55 7.59 1.32
N ASN A 58 -9.98 8.78 1.44
CA ASN A 58 -9.88 9.76 0.35
C ASN A 58 -8.68 9.53 -0.58
N SER A 59 -7.79 8.60 -0.23
CA SER A 59 -6.59 8.30 -1.01
C SER A 59 -6.83 7.18 -2.01
N LEU A 60 -6.11 7.21 -3.14
CA LEU A 60 -6.20 6.13 -4.12
C LEU A 60 -5.64 4.83 -3.51
N PRO A 61 -6.25 3.65 -3.76
CA PRO A 61 -5.76 2.38 -3.23
C PRO A 61 -4.30 2.07 -3.60
N SER A 62 -3.85 2.48 -4.79
CA SER A 62 -2.46 2.35 -5.22
C SER A 62 -1.50 3.25 -4.43
N THR A 63 -1.93 4.48 -4.11
CA THR A 63 -1.16 5.44 -3.29
C THR A 63 -1.03 4.94 -1.86
N LEU A 64 -2.13 4.44 -1.29
CA LEU A 64 -2.13 3.87 0.06
C LEU A 64 -1.27 2.61 0.13
N ALA A 65 -1.32 1.76 -0.90
CA ALA A 65 -0.46 0.59 -0.99
C ALA A 65 1.03 0.96 -1.05
N ALA A 66 1.38 1.94 -1.88
CA ALA A 66 2.74 2.42 -1.97
C ALA A 66 3.25 3.05 -0.67
N ALA A 67 2.43 3.87 -0.01
CA ALA A 67 2.79 4.56 1.23
C ALA A 67 3.12 3.54 2.34
N THR A 68 2.24 2.57 2.54
CA THR A 68 2.42 1.49 3.53
C THR A 68 3.66 0.65 3.24
N MET A 69 3.91 0.32 1.97
CA MET A 69 5.10 -0.45 1.59
C MET A 69 6.40 0.35 1.75
N ILE A 70 6.40 1.65 1.43
CA ILE A 70 7.56 2.53 1.68
C ILE A 70 7.87 2.60 3.18
N ASP A 71 6.84 2.75 4.00
CA ASP A 71 6.99 2.82 5.46
C ASP A 71 7.64 1.55 6.01
N VAL A 72 7.13 0.39 5.62
CA VAL A 72 7.69 -0.92 6.03
C VAL A 72 9.10 -1.15 5.48
N ILE A 73 9.45 -0.66 4.29
CA ILE A 73 10.83 -0.76 3.75
C ILE A 73 11.83 -0.05 4.66
N LYS A 74 11.46 1.11 5.23
CA LYS A 74 12.33 1.85 6.17
C LYS A 74 12.63 1.02 7.42
N ASP A 75 11.68 0.23 7.88
CA ASP A 75 11.80 -0.58 9.10
C ASP A 75 12.52 -1.93 8.90
N ILE A 76 12.48 -2.51 7.69
CA ILE A 76 13.04 -3.85 7.43
C ILE A 76 14.47 -3.81 6.88
N VAL A 77 14.87 -2.77 6.14
CA VAL A 77 16.07 -2.81 5.30
C VAL A 77 16.96 -1.58 5.48
N PRO A 78 18.06 -1.65 6.28
CA PRO A 78 19.08 -0.59 6.27
C PRO A 78 19.99 -0.64 5.02
N PHE A 79 20.05 -1.77 4.30
CA PHE A 79 20.92 -1.94 3.12
C PHE A 79 20.07 -1.93 1.85
N ASN A 80 20.07 -0.82 1.10
CA ASN A 80 19.35 -0.58 -0.18
C ASN A 80 17.94 0.06 -0.13
N ALA A 81 17.46 0.54 1.03
CA ALA A 81 16.19 1.29 1.12
C ALA A 81 16.09 2.51 0.20
N MET A 82 17.22 3.17 -0.07
CA MET A 82 17.26 4.37 -0.92
C MET A 82 16.96 4.06 -2.40
N GLU A 83 17.40 2.89 -2.89
CA GLU A 83 17.22 2.47 -4.29
C GLU A 83 15.80 1.93 -4.55
N CYS A 84 15.24 1.15 -3.61
CA CYS A 84 13.82 0.79 -3.61
C CYS A 84 12.92 2.03 -3.57
N ARG A 85 13.24 2.99 -2.69
CA ARG A 85 12.48 4.22 -2.52
C ARG A 85 12.51 5.08 -3.78
N THR A 86 13.68 5.26 -4.40
CA THR A 86 13.80 6.03 -5.65
C THR A 86 13.08 5.37 -6.81
N GLN A 87 13.13 4.04 -6.95
CA GLN A 87 12.38 3.32 -7.98
C GLN A 87 10.87 3.42 -7.81
N LEU A 88 10.37 3.42 -6.56
CA LEU A 88 8.93 3.51 -6.29
C LEU A 88 8.41 4.95 -6.42
N LEU A 89 9.19 5.95 -6.00
CA LEU A 89 8.86 7.37 -6.23
C LEU A 89 8.90 7.74 -7.73
N ALA A 90 9.87 7.21 -8.47
CA ALA A 90 9.95 7.38 -9.93
C ALA A 90 8.73 6.77 -10.65
N LEU A 91 8.22 5.65 -10.14
CA LEU A 91 7.00 5.02 -10.62
C LEU A 91 5.74 5.86 -10.39
N LEU A 92 5.61 6.41 -9.19
CA LEU A 92 4.42 7.16 -8.80
C LEU A 92 4.40 8.59 -9.36
N LYS A 93 5.53 9.08 -9.88
CA LYS A 93 5.71 10.49 -10.30
C LYS A 93 5.31 11.49 -9.20
N THR A 94 5.39 11.10 -7.94
CA THR A 94 5.00 11.93 -6.78
C THR A 94 6.23 12.32 -5.96
N THR A 95 6.29 13.58 -5.56
CA THR A 95 7.28 14.11 -4.61
C THR A 95 6.93 13.69 -3.18
N GLU A 96 7.94 13.50 -2.32
CA GLU A 96 7.83 13.05 -0.92
C GLU A 96 6.75 13.77 -0.08
N ILE A 97 6.39 14.99 -0.48
CA ILE A 97 5.46 15.89 0.21
C ILE A 97 4.03 15.29 0.30
N CYS A 98 3.60 14.48 -0.67
CA CYS A 98 2.27 13.84 -0.59
C CYS A 98 2.22 12.63 0.36
N LEU A 99 3.36 12.01 0.69
CA LEU A 99 3.39 10.85 1.59
C LEU A 99 3.38 11.24 3.07
N LEU A 100 3.70 12.50 3.40
CA LEU A 100 3.65 13.06 4.75
C LEU A 100 2.26 13.62 5.14
N LEU A 101 1.32 13.64 4.20
CA LEU A 101 -0.05 14.14 4.39
C LEU A 101 -1.09 13.02 4.61
N ILE A 102 -0.64 11.76 4.57
CA ILE A 102 -1.39 10.57 4.99
C ILE A 102 -0.90 10.19 6.39
#